data_AF-A0A7V9TXX6-F1
#
_entry.id   AF-A0A7V9TXX6-F1
#
_cell.length_a   1.000
_cell.length_b   1.000
_cell.length_c   1.000
_cell.angle_alpha   90.00
_cell.angle_beta   90.00
_cell.angle_gamma   90.00
#
_symmetry.space_group_name_H-M   'P 1'
#
loop_
_entity.id
_entity.type
_entity.pdbx_description
1 polymer ?
#
loop_
_entity_poly.entity_id
_entity_poly.type
_entity_poly.pdbx_seq_one_letter_code
_entity_poly.pdbx_strand_id
1 'polypeptide(L)'
;MLDHLHLITDAELKPSKILRFVNGITSRRVIDHLKKHGHNSSLQKLRHEDKERRYRYSLWDHNNNVFSIASEDMFMQKVNYIHQNPVRAGLVEKAEDYRWSSVRIWQRRPLQDEPLMMDIGQIA
;
A
#
# COMPACT_ATOMS: atom_id res chain seq x y z
N MET A 1 3.17 -5.46 2.75
CA MET A 1 2.81 -6.22 3.98
C MET A 1 1.42 -6.79 3.78
N LEU A 2 1.03 -7.80 4.55
CA LEU A 2 -0.24 -8.51 4.32
C LEU A 2 -1.46 -7.69 4.75
N ASP A 3 -1.31 -6.79 5.72
CA ASP A 3 -2.38 -6.07 6.41
C ASP A 3 -2.25 -4.53 6.30
N HIS A 4 -1.13 -4.01 5.82
CA HIS A 4 -0.91 -2.58 5.63
C HIS A 4 -0.03 -2.26 4.40
N LEU A 5 -0.07 -0.99 4.02
CA LEU A 5 0.69 -0.42 2.90
C LEU A 5 1.66 0.66 3.43
N HIS A 6 2.87 0.69 2.85
CA HIS A 6 3.76 1.83 2.95
C HIS A 6 3.92 2.48 1.58
N LEU A 7 3.86 3.81 1.53
CA LEU A 7 3.99 4.62 0.33
C LEU A 7 4.93 5.78 0.63
N ILE A 8 5.93 5.97 -0.23
CA ILE A 8 6.71 7.20 -0.32
C ILE A 8 6.33 7.87 -1.63
N THR A 9 6.09 9.17 -1.59
CA THR A 9 5.73 9.99 -2.76
C THR A 9 6.20 11.42 -2.55
N ASP A 10 6.54 12.07 -3.66
CA ASP A 10 6.93 13.48 -3.78
C ASP A 10 5.78 14.38 -4.27
N ALA A 11 4.56 13.85 -4.36
CA ALA A 11 3.41 14.57 -4.88
C ALA A 11 3.20 15.93 -4.18
N GLU A 12 2.99 16.98 -4.97
CA GLU A 12 2.69 18.36 -4.50
C GLU A 12 1.33 18.51 -3.79
N LEU A 13 0.63 17.40 -3.57
CA LEU A 13 -0.65 17.38 -2.90
C LEU A 13 -0.48 17.24 -1.39
N LYS A 14 -1.37 17.87 -0.62
CA LYS A 14 -1.45 17.64 0.83
C LYS A 14 -1.63 16.13 1.12
N PRO A 15 -0.97 15.57 2.15
CA PRO A 15 -1.07 14.15 2.49
C PRO A 15 -2.51 13.64 2.65
N SER A 16 -3.40 14.46 3.22
CA SER A 16 -4.83 14.11 3.36
C SER A 16 -5.53 13.89 2.01
N LYS A 17 -5.15 14.63 0.97
CA LYS A 17 -5.71 14.47 -0.37
C LYS A 17 -5.17 13.21 -1.05
N ILE A 18 -3.89 12.90 -0.87
CA ILE A 18 -3.27 11.65 -1.34
C ILE A 18 -3.94 10.44 -0.68
N LEU A 19 -4.03 10.44 0.66
CA LEU A 19 -4.69 9.39 1.42
C LEU A 19 -6.15 9.20 1.00
N ARG A 20 -6.90 10.29 0.76
CA ARG A 20 -8.27 10.20 0.26
C ARG A 20 -8.34 9.47 -1.08
N PHE A 21 -7.43 9.75 -2.02
CA PHE A 21 -7.42 9.08 -3.31
C PHE A 21 -7.01 7.61 -3.18
N VAL A 22 -5.89 7.33 -2.52
CA VAL A 22 -5.40 5.96 -2.30
C VAL A 22 -6.47 5.13 -1.60
N ASN A 23 -6.98 5.61 -0.46
CA ASN A 23 -7.92 4.84 0.34
C ASN A 23 -9.28 4.70 -0.36
N GLY A 24 -9.79 5.77 -0.97
CA GLY A 24 -11.08 5.75 -1.65
C GLY A 24 -11.11 4.84 -2.87
N ILE A 25 -10.12 4.96 -3.75
CA ILE A 25 -10.04 4.17 -4.98
C ILE A 25 -9.83 2.68 -4.66
N THR A 26 -8.87 2.38 -3.77
CA THR A 26 -8.57 0.98 -3.39
C THR A 26 -9.74 0.34 -2.65
N SER A 27 -10.38 1.05 -1.70
CA SER A 27 -11.56 0.53 -0.99
C SER A 27 -12.66 0.15 -1.97
N ARG A 28 -12.96 1.05 -2.91
CA ARG A 28 -14.02 0.81 -3.90
C ARG A 28 -13.71 -0.42 -4.75
N ARG A 29 -12.50 -0.51 -5.30
CA ARG A 29 -12.07 -1.62 -6.17
C ARG A 29 -12.08 -2.96 -5.44
N VAL A 30 -11.53 -3.02 -4.23
CA VAL A 30 -11.46 -4.25 -3.43
C VAL A 30 -12.87 -4.69 -3.01
N ILE A 31 -13.68 -3.79 -2.46
CA ILE A 31 -15.04 -4.14 -2.01
C ILE A 31 -15.91 -4.58 -3.19
N ASP A 32 -15.84 -3.90 -4.33
CA ASP A 32 -16.59 -4.29 -5.53
C ASP A 32 -16.12 -5.66 -6.06
N HIS A 33 -14.81 -5.92 -6.04
CA HIS A 33 -14.28 -7.23 -6.40
C HIS A 33 -14.81 -8.34 -5.48
N LEU A 34 -14.78 -8.13 -4.15
CA LEU A 34 -15.28 -9.10 -3.18
C LEU A 34 -16.78 -9.38 -3.36
N LYS A 35 -17.58 -8.33 -3.62
CA LYS A 35 -19.01 -8.48 -3.91
C LYS A 35 -19.26 -9.24 -5.21
N LYS A 36 -18.58 -8.86 -6.29
CA LYS A 36 -18.77 -9.44 -7.63
C LYS A 36 -18.48 -10.94 -7.65
N HIS A 37 -17.48 -11.39 -6.89
CA HIS A 37 -17.06 -12.79 -6.85
C HIS A 37 -17.61 -13.57 -5.65
N GLY A 38 -18.53 -12.98 -4.87
CA GLY A 38 -19.20 -13.68 -3.77
C GLY A 38 -18.29 -14.04 -2.59
N HIS A 39 -17.20 -13.28 -2.35
CA HIS A 39 -16.28 -13.50 -1.23
C HIS A 39 -16.86 -12.99 0.10
N ASN A 40 -17.98 -13.58 0.52
CA ASN A 40 -18.78 -13.12 1.65
C ASN A 40 -18.02 -13.17 2.99
N SER A 41 -17.16 -14.16 3.21
CA SER A 41 -16.35 -14.27 4.43
C SER A 41 -15.37 -13.11 4.57
N SER A 42 -14.67 -12.74 3.50
CA SER A 42 -13.78 -11.57 3.47
C SER A 42 -14.56 -10.26 3.58
N LEU A 43 -15.68 -10.15 2.87
CA LEU A 43 -16.54 -8.96 2.91
C LEU A 43 -17.12 -8.72 4.32
N GLN A 44 -17.45 -9.79 5.04
CA GLN A 44 -17.94 -9.71 6.42
C GLN A 44 -16.91 -9.12 7.38
N LYS A 45 -15.61 -9.43 7.20
CA LYS A 45 -14.52 -8.85 8.00
C LYS A 45 -14.39 -7.34 7.83
N LEU A 46 -14.86 -6.80 6.71
CA LEU A 46 -14.81 -5.37 6.40
C LEU A 46 -16.06 -4.62 6.85
N ARG A 47 -17.05 -5.28 7.48
CA ARG A 47 -18.26 -4.62 7.95
C ARG A 47 -17.97 -3.79 9.19
N HIS A 48 -18.51 -2.58 9.21
CA HIS A 48 -18.64 -1.87 10.47
C HIS A 48 -19.75 -2.49 11.32
N GLU A 49 -19.53 -2.54 12.62
CA GLU A 49 -20.55 -2.93 13.60
C GLU A 49 -21.62 -1.84 13.76
N ASP A 50 -21.22 -0.59 13.52
CA ASP A 50 -22.04 0.59 13.75
C ASP A 50 -23.01 0.87 12.58
N LYS A 51 -24.31 0.86 12.89
CA LYS A 51 -25.41 0.99 11.93
C LYS A 51 -25.60 2.42 11.41
N GLU A 52 -25.04 3.43 12.08
CA GLU A 52 -25.28 4.84 11.74
C GLU A 52 -24.37 5.39 10.62
N ARG A 53 -23.38 4.60 10.16
CA ARG A 53 -22.50 5.05 9.08
C ARG A 53 -23.18 4.92 7.72
N ARG A 54 -22.97 5.93 6.85
CA ARG A 54 -23.42 5.91 5.43
C ARG A 54 -22.88 4.73 4.62
N TYR A 55 -21.79 4.10 5.05
CA TYR A 55 -21.11 3.02 4.33
C TYR A 55 -21.08 1.74 5.18
N ARG A 56 -21.53 0.63 4.58
CA ARG A 56 -21.63 -0.69 5.23
C ARG A 56 -20.29 -1.41 5.41
N TYR A 57 -19.28 -1.05 4.62
CA TYR A 57 -17.97 -1.70 4.60
C TYR A 57 -16.85 -0.66 4.54
N SER A 58 -15.72 -0.93 5.22
CA SER A 58 -14.47 -0.17 5.08
C SER A 58 -13.28 -1.11 4.98
N LEU A 59 -12.34 -0.77 4.10
CA LEU A 59 -11.09 -1.50 3.91
C LEU A 59 -9.98 -1.01 4.85
N TRP A 60 -9.91 0.29 5.09
CA TRP A 60 -8.81 0.91 5.81
C TRP A 60 -9.18 1.22 7.27
N ASP A 61 -8.20 1.08 8.15
CA ASP A 61 -8.24 1.71 9.47
C ASP A 61 -8.13 3.24 9.36
N HIS A 62 -8.64 3.95 10.37
CA HIS A 62 -8.65 5.41 10.43
C HIS A 62 -7.31 5.98 10.93
N ASN A 63 -6.43 5.12 11.47
CA ASN A 63 -5.13 5.49 11.99
C ASN A 63 -4.06 5.44 10.88
N ASN A 64 -3.95 6.52 10.11
CA ASN A 64 -2.85 6.69 9.17
C ASN A 64 -1.62 7.29 9.87
N ASN A 65 -0.43 6.84 9.47
CA ASN A 65 0.83 7.42 9.90
C ASN A 65 1.47 8.17 8.74
N VAL A 66 1.49 9.50 8.84
CA VAL A 66 2.05 10.40 7.82
C VAL A 66 3.33 11.00 8.37
N PHE A 67 4.39 10.95 7.58
CA PHE A 67 5.71 11.45 7.96
C PHE A 67 6.35 12.20 6.80
N SER A 68 6.80 13.43 7.04
CA SER A 68 7.52 14.24 6.05
C SER A 68 8.97 13.80 5.98
N ILE A 69 9.47 13.58 4.76
CA ILE A 69 10.87 13.25 4.49
C ILE A 69 11.56 14.51 3.98
N ALA A 70 12.51 15.03 4.75
CA ALA A 70 13.14 16.33 4.49
C ALA A 70 14.63 16.23 4.12
N SER A 71 15.21 15.03 4.11
CA SER A 71 16.60 14.80 3.72
C SER A 71 16.77 13.46 3.00
N GLU A 72 17.87 13.35 2.28
CA GLU A 72 18.27 12.12 1.61
C GLU A 72 18.52 10.97 2.60
N ASP A 73 19.18 11.24 3.72
CA ASP A 73 19.40 10.23 4.78
C ASP A 73 18.08 9.68 5.32
N MET A 74 17.10 10.57 5.57
CA MET A 74 15.76 10.15 5.99
C MET A 74 15.07 9.33 4.91
N PHE A 75 15.18 9.74 3.65
CA PHE A 75 14.61 9.00 2.52
C PHE A 75 15.19 7.59 2.45
N MET A 76 16.51 7.47 2.44
CA MET A 76 17.22 6.18 2.37
C MET A 76 16.89 5.30 3.57
N GLN A 77 16.78 5.86 4.78
CA GLN A 77 16.34 5.12 5.96
C GLN A 77 14.94 4.53 5.78
N LYS A 78 13.99 5.31 5.26
CA LYS A 78 12.59 4.85 5.05
C LYS A 78 12.50 3.84 3.91
N VAL A 79 13.19 4.05 2.80
CA VAL A 79 13.26 3.08 1.68
C VAL A 79 13.77 1.72 2.21
N ASN A 80 14.90 1.73 2.90
CA ASN A 80 15.48 0.51 3.49
C ASN A 80 14.53 -0.15 4.50
N TYR A 81 13.90 0.65 5.37
CA TYR A 81 12.90 0.14 6.32
C TYR A 81 11.75 -0.58 5.61
N ILE A 82 11.17 0.04 4.57
CA ILE A 82 10.02 -0.49 3.84
C ILE A 82 10.38 -1.79 3.13
N HIS A 83 11.52 -1.83 2.43
CA HIS A 83 11.96 -3.02 1.70
C HIS A 83 12.32 -4.17 2.65
N GLN A 84 12.84 -3.88 3.84
CA GLN A 84 13.20 -4.90 4.83
C GLN A 84 12.03 -5.34 5.72
N ASN A 85 10.88 -4.65 5.67
CA ASN A 85 9.74 -5.00 6.53
C ASN A 85 9.25 -6.45 6.33
N PRO A 86 9.12 -6.97 5.08
CA PRO A 86 8.76 -8.37 4.87
C PRO A 86 9.75 -9.38 5.49
N VAL A 87 11.05 -9.07 5.48
CA VAL A 87 12.09 -9.91 6.10
C VAL A 87 11.96 -9.90 7.62
N ARG A 88 11.81 -8.71 8.21
CA ARG A 88 11.64 -8.56 9.67
C ARG A 88 10.37 -9.24 10.19
N ALA A 89 9.33 -9.31 9.36
CA ALA A 89 8.10 -10.03 9.68
C ALA A 89 8.17 -11.54 9.39
N GLY A 90 9.32 -12.06 8.94
CA GLY A 90 9.50 -13.49 8.65
C GLY A 90 8.71 -13.99 7.43
N LEU A 91 8.26 -13.10 6.54
CA LEU A 91 7.50 -13.48 5.35
C LEU A 91 8.40 -14.05 4.24
N VAL A 92 9.66 -13.62 4.22
CA VAL A 92 10.68 -13.97 3.23
C VAL A 92 12.06 -13.90 3.86
N GLU A 93 13.04 -14.64 3.31
CA GLU A 93 14.44 -14.57 3.76
C GLU A 93 15.17 -13.34 3.21
N LYS A 94 14.86 -12.93 1.97
CA LYS A 94 15.43 -11.74 1.33
C LYS A 94 14.34 -10.77 0.90
N ALA A 95 14.67 -9.48 0.91
CA ALA A 95 13.70 -8.44 0.57
C ALA A 95 13.16 -8.60 -0.86
N GLU A 96 14.02 -8.95 -1.82
CA GLU A 96 13.68 -9.18 -3.22
C GLU A 96 12.76 -10.38 -3.47
N ASP A 97 12.60 -11.29 -2.50
CA ASP A 97 11.68 -12.42 -2.62
C ASP A 97 10.23 -11.99 -2.35
N TYR A 98 10.03 -10.84 -1.71
CA TYR A 98 8.69 -10.33 -1.46
C TYR A 98 8.10 -9.75 -2.75
N ARG A 99 7.12 -10.46 -3.31
CA ARG A 99 6.49 -10.12 -4.60
C ARG A 99 5.82 -8.74 -4.63
N TRP A 100 5.26 -8.28 -3.51
CA TRP A 100 4.45 -7.06 -3.45
C TRP A 100 5.24 -5.86 -2.88
N SER A 101 6.45 -5.64 -3.40
CA SER A 101 7.34 -4.54 -3.04
C SER A 101 8.06 -3.97 -4.27
N SER A 102 8.40 -2.68 -4.22
CA SER A 102 9.19 -2.01 -5.25
C SER A 102 10.70 -2.32 -5.20
N VAL A 103 11.15 -3.16 -4.27
CA VAL A 103 12.58 -3.46 -4.04
C VAL A 103 13.31 -3.94 -5.29
N ARG A 104 12.67 -4.77 -6.13
CA ARG A 104 13.27 -5.28 -7.37
C ARG A 104 13.47 -4.18 -8.41
N ILE A 105 12.49 -3.29 -8.53
CA ILE A 105 12.60 -2.10 -9.37
C ILE A 105 13.71 -1.17 -8.86
N TRP A 106 13.75 -0.92 -7.55
CA TRP A 106 14.81 -0.13 -6.91
C TRP A 106 16.21 -0.69 -7.17
N GLN A 107 16.36 -2.01 -7.13
CA GLN A 107 17.61 -2.71 -7.43
C GLN A 107 17.88 -2.89 -8.93
N ARG A 108 17.00 -2.39 -9.82
CA ARG A 108 17.07 -2.57 -11.28
C ARG A 108 17.09 -4.03 -11.73
N ARG A 109 16.31 -4.87 -11.06
CA ARG A 109 16.14 -6.31 -11.33
C ARG A 109 14.66 -6.70 -11.40
N PRO A 110 13.85 -6.08 -12.29
CA PRO A 110 12.45 -6.44 -12.46
C PRO A 110 12.30 -7.92 -12.88
N LEU A 111 11.21 -8.56 -12.43
CA LEU A 111 10.74 -9.80 -13.03
C LEU A 111 10.05 -9.52 -14.38
N GLN A 112 9.92 -10.56 -15.21
CA GLN A 112 9.17 -10.47 -16.46
C GLN A 112 7.69 -10.13 -16.22
N ASP A 113 7.11 -10.61 -15.10
CA ASP A 113 5.73 -10.42 -14.67
C ASP A 113 5.65 -9.55 -13.40
N GLU A 114 6.52 -8.55 -13.30
CA GLU A 114 6.62 -7.69 -12.11
C GLU A 114 5.26 -7.03 -11.78
N PRO A 115 4.69 -7.30 -10.59
CA PRO A 115 3.34 -6.84 -10.26
C PRO A 115 3.26 -5.34 -9.97
N LEU A 116 4.38 -4.71 -9.65
CA LEU A 116 4.49 -3.30 -9.29
C LEU A 116 5.50 -2.62 -10.20
N MET A 117 5.08 -2.33 -11.42
CA MET A 117 5.83 -1.46 -12.31
C MET A 117 5.86 -0.05 -11.74
N MET A 118 7.03 0.59 -11.77
CA MET A 118 7.18 1.99 -11.43
C MET A 118 7.54 2.76 -12.70
N ASP A 119 6.97 3.95 -12.86
CA ASP A 119 7.21 4.83 -14.00
C ASP A 119 8.55 5.56 -13.84
N ILE A 120 9.64 4.80 -13.75
CA ILE A 120 10.99 5.35 -13.69
C ILE A 120 11.28 6.05 -15.02
N GLY A 121 11.41 7.38 -14.99
CA GLY A 121 11.77 8.20 -16.15
C GLY A 121 10.59 8.82 -16.91
N GLN A 122 9.34 8.71 -16.43
CA GLN A 122 8.21 9.49 -16.96
C GLN A 122 7.87 10.74 -16.13
N ILE A 123 8.65 11.00 -15.08
CA ILE A 123 8.59 12.27 -14.35
C ILE A 123 9.46 13.26 -15.14
N ALA A 124 8.80 13.95 -16.07
CA ALA A 124 9.35 15.11 -16.78
C ALA A 124 9.29 16.36 -15.88
#